data_AF-A0A9E2ZRI2-F1
#
_entry.id   AF-A0A9E2ZRI2-F1
#
_cell.length_a   1.000
_cell.length_b   1.000
_cell.length_c   1.000
_cell.angle_alpha   90.00
_cell.angle_beta   90.00
_cell.angle_gamma   90.00
#
_symmetry.space_group_name_H-M   'P 1'
#
loop_
_entity.id
_entity.type
_entity.pdbx_description
1 polymer ?
#
loop_
_entity_poly.entity_id
_entity_poly.type
_entity_poly.pdbx_seq_one_letter_code
_entity_poly.pdbx_strand_id
1 'polypeptide(L)' 'MHQEATRALYEGSLAEPGGANPYAGRSLVLAKLWMRGYRRMLLVRINSGPAMQRYLAARAAVRRSVLGDG' A
#
# COMPACT_ATOMS: atom_id res chain seq x y z
N MET A 1 5.99 25.05 1.05
CA MET A 1 6.82 23.83 1.16
C MET A 1 6.19 22.73 2.01
N HIS A 2 6.03 22.84 3.34
CA HIS A 2 5.51 21.72 4.16
C HIS A 2 4.08 21.29 3.80
N GLN A 3 3.16 22.24 3.58
CA GLN A 3 1.77 21.93 3.21
C GLN A 3 1.65 21.18 1.88
N GLU A 4 2.42 21.58 0.85
CA GLU A 4 2.45 20.89 -0.45
C GLU A 4 3.01 19.48 -0.35
N ALA A 5 4.04 19.28 0.49
CA ALA A 5 4.60 17.95 0.73
C ALA A 5 3.57 17.02 1.40
N THR A 6 2.86 17.51 2.42
CA THR A 6 1.76 16.76 3.07
C THR A 6 0.63 16.46 2.09
N ARG A 7 0.26 17.45 1.27
CA ARG A 7 -0.78 17.28 0.24
C ARG A 7 -0.38 16.22 -0.78
N ALA A 8 0.83 16.26 -1.33
CA ALA A 8 1.29 15.28 -2.30
C ALA A 8 1.25 13.86 -1.74
N LEU A 9 1.70 13.67 -0.49
CA LEU A 9 1.64 12.37 0.20
C LEU A 9 0.19 11.89 0.38
N TYR A 10 -0.71 12.79 0.77
CA TYR A 10 -2.11 12.47 0.98
C TYR A 10 -2.82 12.12 -0.33
N GLU A 11 -2.63 12.91 -1.38
CA GLU A 11 -3.19 12.66 -2.71
C GLU A 11 -2.76 11.30 -3.26
N GLY A 12 -1.49 10.90 -3.07
CA GLY A 12 -1.04 9.57 -3.46
C GLY A 12 -1.77 8.46 -2.70
N SER A 13 -2.04 8.67 -1.41
CA SER A 13 -2.75 7.70 -0.57
C SER A 13 -4.23 7.53 -0.94
N LEU A 14 -4.82 8.53 -1.62
CA LEU A 14 -6.20 8.52 -2.10
C LEU A 14 -6.35 8.12 -3.58
N ALA A 15 -5.25 7.97 -4.31
CA ALA A 15 -5.30 7.67 -5.73
C ALA A 15 -5.87 6.28 -6.02
N GLU A 16 -6.45 6.11 -7.20
CA GLU A 16 -6.89 4.79 -7.69
C GLU A 16 -5.73 3.99 -8.29
N PRO A 17 -5.78 2.64 -8.26
CA PRO A 17 -4.82 1.79 -8.94
C PRO A 17 -4.70 2.15 -10.42
N GLY A 18 -3.47 2.33 -10.90
CA GLY A 18 -3.18 2.82 -12.25
C GLY A 18 -3.19 4.34 -12.38
N GLY A 19 -3.49 5.08 -11.31
CA GLY A 19 -3.51 6.54 -11.29
C GLY A 19 -2.15 7.16 -11.67
N ALA A 20 -2.19 8.20 -12.51
CA ALA A 20 -1.01 8.95 -12.91
C ALA A 20 -0.55 9.91 -11.80
N ASN A 21 0.76 10.05 -11.63
CA ASN A 21 1.33 10.99 -10.66
C ASN A 21 1.29 12.43 -11.24
N PRO A 22 0.49 13.34 -10.66
CA PRO A 22 0.30 14.69 -11.20
C PRO A 22 1.55 15.59 -11.07
N TYR A 23 2.52 15.18 -10.23
CA TYR A 23 3.76 15.91 -10.01
C TYR A 23 4.92 15.42 -10.88
N ALA A 24 4.72 14.35 -11.67
CA ALA A 24 5.72 13.85 -12.60
C ALA A 24 6.14 14.95 -13.58
N GLY A 25 7.45 15.17 -13.70
CA GLY A 25 8.02 16.25 -14.53
C GLY A 25 7.86 17.67 -13.98
N ARG A 26 7.07 17.89 -12.92
CA ARG A 26 6.87 19.21 -12.30
C ARG A 26 7.75 19.41 -11.05
N SER A 27 7.84 18.39 -10.21
CA SER A 27 8.69 18.41 -9.01
C SER A 27 9.05 17.00 -8.57
N LEU A 28 10.35 16.70 -8.55
CA LEU A 28 10.85 15.39 -8.15
C LEU A 28 10.48 15.04 -6.70
N VAL A 29 10.54 16.03 -5.80
CA VAL A 29 10.25 15.82 -4.37
C VAL A 29 8.78 15.50 -4.16
N LEU A 30 7.87 16.29 -4.76
CA LEU A 30 6.43 16.05 -4.64
C LEU A 30 6.03 14.73 -5.33
N ALA A 31 6.63 14.41 -6.47
CA ALA A 31 6.40 13.13 -7.15
C ALA A 31 6.79 11.93 -6.27
N LYS A 32 7.91 11.99 -5.55
CA LYS A 32 8.33 10.93 -4.61
C LYS A 32 7.38 10.81 -3.41
N LEU A 33 6.89 11.92 -2.87
CA LEU A 33 5.93 11.91 -1.76
C LEU A 33 4.59 11.33 -2.17
N TRP A 34 4.06 11.73 -3.33
CA TRP A 34 2.87 11.13 -3.91
C TRP A 34 3.05 9.62 -4.12
N MET A 35 4.17 9.20 -4.70
CA MET A 35 4.46 7.78 -4.93
C MET A 35 4.53 6.98 -3.62
N ARG A 36 5.04 7.59 -2.54
CA ARG A 36 5.05 6.96 -1.21
C ARG A 36 3.63 6.71 -0.70
N GLY A 37 2.74 7.68 -0.83
CA GLY A 37 1.32 7.54 -0.48
C GLY A 37 0.64 6.45 -1.30
N TYR A 38 0.85 6.47 -2.62
CA TYR A 38 0.30 5.51 -3.57
C TYR A 38 0.73 4.06 -3.25
N ARG A 39 2.02 3.83 -2.98
CA ARG A 39 2.52 2.52 -2.58
C ARG A 39 1.92 2.03 -1.28
N ARG A 40 1.72 2.93 -0.30
CA ARG A 40 1.07 2.59 0.97
C ARG A 40 -0.38 2.15 0.72
N MET A 41 -1.12 2.90 -0.10
CA MET A 41 -2.49 2.54 -0.49
C MET A 41 -2.54 1.18 -1.19
N LEU A 42 -1.66 0.93 -2.17
CA LEU A 42 -1.59 -0.36 -2.86
C LEU A 42 -1.31 -1.51 -1.89
N LEU A 43 -0.35 -1.32 -0.97
CA LEU A 43 -0.02 -2.32 0.03
C LEU A 43 -1.23 -2.66 0.92
N VAL A 44 -2.02 -1.67 1.33
CA VAL A 44 -3.26 -1.90 2.08
C VAL A 44 -4.26 -2.67 1.24
N ARG A 45 -4.56 -2.25 0.00
CA ARG A 45 -5.52 -2.95 -0.86
C ARG A 45 -5.12 -4.41 -1.10
N ILE A 46 -3.83 -4.67 -1.33
CA ILE A 46 -3.31 -6.04 -1.53
C ILE A 46 -3.48 -6.87 -0.26
N ASN A 47 -3.13 -6.33 0.92
CA ASN A 47 -3.14 -7.10 2.16
C ASN A 47 -4.54 -7.28 2.77
N SER A 48 -5.45 -6.35 2.51
CA SER A 48 -6.83 -6.39 3.00
C SER A 48 -7.78 -7.14 2.05
N GLY A 49 -7.31 -7.55 0.87
CA GLY A 49 -8.13 -8.25 -0.12
C GLY A 49 -8.58 -9.65 0.35
N PRO A 50 -9.77 -10.15 -0.07
CA PRO A 50 -10.28 -11.46 0.32
C PRO A 50 -9.32 -12.62 -0.02
N ALA A 51 -8.61 -12.52 -1.14
CA ALA A 51 -7.62 -13.52 -1.54
C ALA A 51 -6.44 -13.59 -0.56
N MET A 52 -5.90 -12.46 -0.13
CA MET A 52 -4.84 -12.43 0.87
C MET A 52 -5.33 -12.98 2.21
N GLN A 53 -6.54 -12.60 2.65
CA GLN A 53 -7.10 -13.10 3.90
C GLN A 53 -7.26 -14.63 3.88
N ARG A 54 -7.75 -15.21 2.77
CA ARG A 54 -7.81 -16.67 2.60
C ARG A 54 -6.43 -17.32 2.65
N TYR A 55 -5.44 -16.74 1.96
CA TYR A 55 -4.07 -17.23 1.98
C TYR A 55 -3.47 -17.21 3.40
N LEU A 56 -3.64 -16.10 4.14
CA LEU A 56 -3.15 -15.97 5.51
C LEU A 56 -3.83 -16.95 6.46
N ALA A 57 -5.15 -17.16 6.32
CA ALA A 57 -5.90 -18.13 7.11
C ALA A 57 -5.43 -19.57 6.86
N ALA A 58 -5.25 -19.97 5.60
CA ALA A 58 -4.73 -21.29 5.24
C ALA A 58 -3.31 -21.51 5.77
N ARG A 59 -2.43 -20.51 5.62
CA ARG A 59 -1.06 -20.56 6.14
C ARG A 59 -1.02 -20.66 7.67
N ALA A 60 -1.92 -19.97 8.38
CA ALA A 60 -2.04 -20.06 9.83
C ALA A 60 -2.54 -21.45 10.28
N ALA A 61 -3.46 -22.07 9.53
CA ALA A 61 -3.92 -23.43 9.80
C ALA A 61 -2.78 -24.45 9.68
N VAL A 62 -1.98 -24.38 8.60
CA VAL A 62 -0.80 -25.25 8.42
C VAL A 62 0.23 -25.03 9.53
N ARG A 63 0.48 -23.77 9.92
CA ARG A 63 1.43 -23.49 11.02
C ARG A 63 0.99 -24.13 12.33
N ARG A 64 -0.32 -24.12 12.63
CA ARG A 64 -0.86 -24.75 13.85
C ARG A 64 -0.75 -26.27 13.81
N SER A 65 -0.99 -26.90 12.66
CA SER A 65 -0.85 -28.36 12.55
C SER A 65 0.61 -28.81 12.69
N VAL A 66 1.58 -28.02 12.19
CA VAL A 66 3.01 -28.35 12.28
C VAL A 66 3.58 -28.17 13.70
N LEU A 67 2.97 -27.31 14.53
CA LEU A 67 3.42 -27.03 15.90
C LEU A 67 2.55 -27.71 16.99
N GLY A 68 1.55 -28.50 16.59
CA GLY A 68 0.50 -29.02 17.47
C GLY A 68 0.58 -30.52 17.79
N ASP A 69 1.60 -31.24 17.31
CA ASP A 69 1.83 -32.65 17.65
C ASP A 69 2.97 -32.79 18.66
N GLY A 70 2.71 -32.38 19.91
CA GLY A 70 3.60 -32.54 21.06
C GLY A 70 2.84 -33.07 22.26
#